data_AF-A0A3N5UTD2-F1
#
_entry.id   AF-A0A3N5UTD2-F1
#
_cell.length_a   1.000
_cell.length_b   1.000
_cell.length_c   1.000
_cell.angle_alpha   90.00
_cell.angle_beta   90.00
_cell.angle_gamma   90.00
#
_symmetry.space_group_name_H-M   'P 1'
#
loop_
_entity.id
_entity.type
_entity.pdbx_description
1 polymer ?
#
loop_
_entity_poly.entity_id
_entity_poly.type
_entity_poly.pdbx_seq_one_letter_code
_entity_poly.pdbx_strand_id
1 'polypeptide(L)'
;MNTFNRRDFLKLTGLVLASSLVLPKSQAIENGTQLFADPQIRFGKVLIRGTAHGRILSSTDDGNTWETFANLGEQHAVLQFTQKDEKIYANLGAGIHDFWLKSADAQKWFAV
;
A
#
# COMPACT_ATOMS: atom_id res chain seq x y z
N MET A 1 22.79 20.70 9.54
CA MET A 1 21.63 21.62 9.54
C MET A 1 21.43 22.07 8.09
N ASN A 2 20.66 21.30 7.31
CA ASN A 2 20.43 21.62 5.89
C ASN A 2 19.13 22.41 5.76
N THR A 3 19.25 23.67 5.38
CA THR A 3 18.12 24.57 5.12
C THR A 3 17.51 24.26 3.75
N PHE A 4 16.23 23.88 3.79
CA PHE A 4 15.38 23.64 2.62
C PHE A 4 15.16 24.96 1.87
N ASN A 5 15.61 25.07 0.61
CA ASN A 5 15.48 26.30 -0.17
C ASN A 5 14.17 26.27 -0.99
N ARG A 6 13.60 27.45 -1.26
CA ARG A 6 12.49 27.69 -2.20
C ARG A 6 12.61 26.94 -3.54
N ARG A 7 13.84 26.71 -4.03
CA ARG A 7 14.07 25.93 -5.26
C ARG A 7 13.77 24.43 -5.08
N ASP A 8 13.91 23.90 -3.87
CA ASP A 8 13.52 22.54 -3.50
C ASP A 8 12.01 22.45 -3.22
N PHE A 9 11.43 23.51 -2.64
CA PHE A 9 9.98 23.64 -2.45
C PHE A 9 9.22 23.64 -3.80
N LEU A 10 9.71 24.35 -4.81
CA LEU A 10 9.05 24.40 -6.12
C LEU A 10 9.14 23.08 -6.91
N LYS A 11 10.17 22.25 -6.66
CA LYS A 11 10.20 20.88 -7.18
C LYS A 11 9.15 19.99 -6.51
N LEU A 12 8.81 20.28 -5.26
CA LEU A 12 7.84 19.51 -4.49
C LEU A 12 6.39 19.89 -4.83
N THR A 13 6.11 21.14 -5.19
CA THR A 13 4.73 21.64 -5.41
C THR A 13 4.38 21.90 -6.87
N GLY A 14 5.29 21.65 -7.83
CA GLY A 14 5.16 22.03 -9.23
C GLY A 14 4.53 21.00 -10.19
N LEU A 15 4.11 19.82 -9.74
CA LEU A 15 3.49 18.80 -10.60
C LEU A 15 2.03 18.52 -10.21
N VAL A 16 1.13 19.38 -10.68
CA VAL A 16 -0.23 18.96 -11.04
C VAL A 16 -0.53 19.61 -12.37
N LEU A 17 -0.30 18.88 -13.47
CA LEU A 17 -1.14 18.84 -14.68
C LEU A 17 -0.69 17.64 -15.54
N ALA A 18 -1.62 16.70 -15.76
CA ALA A 18 -1.61 15.58 -16.71
C ALA A 18 -0.62 14.41 -16.46
N SER A 19 -1.21 13.27 -16.06
CA SER A 19 -0.87 11.89 -16.44
C SER A 19 0.54 11.34 -16.15
N SER A 20 0.57 10.27 -15.33
CA SER A 20 1.68 9.31 -15.17
C SER A 20 2.91 9.82 -14.40
N LEU A 21 2.90 9.70 -13.07
CA LEU A 21 4.12 9.73 -12.28
C LEU A 21 4.75 8.33 -12.29
N VAL A 22 5.79 8.14 -13.11
CA VAL A 22 6.77 7.07 -12.88
C VAL A 22 7.62 7.49 -11.68
N LEU A 23 7.39 6.87 -10.52
CA LEU A 23 8.30 7.01 -9.39
C LEU A 23 9.54 6.14 -9.66
N PRO A 24 10.76 6.70 -9.67
CA PRO A 24 11.96 5.86 -9.73
C PRO A 24 11.98 4.96 -8.49
N LYS A 25 12.27 3.68 -8.71
CA LYS A 25 12.43 2.64 -7.70
C LYS A 25 13.41 3.14 -6.63
N SER A 26 12.91 3.65 -5.50
CA SER A 26 13.76 4.13 -4.41
C SER A 26 14.29 2.94 -3.63
N GLN A 27 15.59 2.66 -3.78
CA GLN A 27 16.30 1.88 -2.77
C GLN A 27 16.48 2.80 -1.56
N ALA A 28 15.66 2.61 -0.54
CA ALA A 28 15.77 3.33 0.72
C ALA A 28 16.98 2.80 1.50
N ILE A 29 17.95 3.68 1.74
CA ILE A 29 19.12 3.46 2.59
C ILE A 29 18.68 3.44 4.06
N GLU A 30 19.30 2.54 4.80
CA GLU A 30 19.15 2.26 6.22
C GLU A 30 19.38 3.49 7.13
N ASN A 31 18.70 3.47 8.28
CA ASN A 31 18.84 4.28 9.50
C ASN A 31 17.76 5.34 9.74
N GLY A 32 16.77 4.95 10.55
CA GLY A 32 16.27 5.84 11.60
C GLY A 32 14.92 6.54 11.40
N THR A 33 14.05 6.09 10.50
CA THR A 33 12.58 6.22 10.65
C THR A 33 11.93 5.25 9.66
N GLN A 34 11.44 4.09 10.12
CA GLN A 34 10.57 3.25 9.29
C GLN A 34 9.25 4.01 9.10
N LEU A 35 9.19 4.88 8.09
CA LEU A 35 7.93 5.26 7.48
C LEU A 35 7.36 3.96 6.93
N PHE A 36 6.45 3.31 7.66
CA PHE A 36 5.88 2.02 7.29
C PHE A 36 5.32 2.13 5.88
N ALA A 37 6.05 1.57 4.92
CA ALA A 37 5.53 1.47 3.56
C ALA A 37 4.28 0.59 3.64
N ASP A 38 3.19 1.06 3.03
CA ASP A 38 1.94 0.31 2.91
C ASP A 38 2.23 -1.15 2.49
N PRO A 39 1.71 -2.16 3.22
CA PRO A 39 2.04 -3.55 2.97
C PRO A 39 1.62 -3.94 1.55
N GLN A 40 2.50 -4.67 0.86
CA GLN A 40 2.33 -5.05 -0.54
C GLN A 40 2.70 -6.50 -0.77
N ILE A 41 1.98 -7.17 -1.67
CA ILE A 41 2.27 -8.54 -2.09
C ILE A 41 1.86 -8.74 -3.55
N ARG A 42 2.52 -9.67 -4.25
CA ARG A 42 2.10 -10.11 -5.58
C ARG A 42 1.16 -11.31 -5.45
N PHE A 43 -0.03 -11.22 -6.03
CA PHE A 43 -1.01 -12.30 -6.06
C PHE A 43 -1.38 -12.59 -7.52
N GLY A 44 -0.88 -13.71 -8.04
CA GLY A 44 -0.94 -14.01 -9.48
C GLY A 44 -0.19 -12.95 -10.30
N LYS A 45 -0.88 -12.33 -11.27
CA LYS A 45 -0.31 -11.26 -12.12
C LYS A 45 -0.49 -9.86 -11.55
N VAL A 46 -1.19 -9.72 -10.42
CA VAL A 46 -1.60 -8.44 -9.85
C VAL A 46 -0.75 -8.14 -8.61
N LEU A 47 -0.36 -6.88 -8.42
CA LEU A 47 0.16 -6.39 -7.15
C LEU A 47 -0.99 -5.90 -6.28
N ILE A 48 -0.98 -6.28 -5.01
CA ILE A 48 -1.96 -5.88 -4.02
C ILE A 48 -1.27 -5.00 -2.98
N ARG A 49 -1.91 -3.90 -2.59
CA ARG A 49 -1.45 -2.96 -1.55
C ARG A 49 -2.55 -2.74 -0.52
N GLY A 50 -2.20 -2.81 0.76
CA GLY A 50 -3.07 -2.48 1.87
C GLY A 50 -2.83 -1.04 2.29
N THR A 51 -3.82 -0.41 2.91
CA THR A 51 -3.69 0.98 3.38
C THR A 51 -4.09 1.07 4.85
N ALA A 52 -3.65 2.14 5.51
CA ALA A 52 -4.05 2.46 6.88
C ALA A 52 -5.58 2.70 7.05
N HIS A 53 -6.31 2.92 5.96
CA HIS A 53 -7.75 3.18 5.95
C HIS A 53 -8.57 1.99 5.41
N GLY A 54 -8.03 0.78 5.50
CA GLY A 54 -8.73 -0.45 5.11
C GLY A 54 -9.04 -0.63 3.64
N ARG A 55 -8.50 0.23 2.77
CA ARG A 55 -8.54 0.00 1.32
C ARG A 55 -7.50 -1.04 0.93
N ILE A 56 -7.91 -1.95 0.06
CA ILE A 56 -7.06 -2.85 -0.71
C ILE A 56 -7.01 -2.30 -2.13
N LEU A 57 -5.81 -2.00 -2.61
CA LEU A 57 -5.58 -1.50 -3.96
C LEU A 57 -4.96 -2.60 -4.82
N SER A 58 -5.30 -2.64 -6.11
CA SER A 58 -4.68 -3.51 -7.10
C SER A 58 -3.91 -2.72 -8.14
N SER A 59 -2.87 -3.33 -8.69
CA SER A 59 -2.13 -2.83 -9.83
C SER A 59 -1.80 -3.97 -10.80
N THR A 60 -2.10 -3.74 -12.08
CA THR A 60 -1.78 -4.66 -13.19
C THR A 60 -0.56 -4.23 -14.00
N ASP A 61 0.04 -3.10 -13.64
CA ASP A 61 1.14 -2.44 -14.38
C ASP A 61 2.37 -2.27 -13.49
N ASP A 62 2.63 -3.26 -12.63
CA ASP A 62 3.78 -3.32 -11.71
C ASP A 62 3.90 -2.11 -10.75
N GLY A 63 2.75 -1.58 -10.34
CA GLY A 63 2.65 -0.54 -9.32
C GLY A 63 2.71 0.88 -9.86
N ASN A 64 2.62 1.07 -11.19
CA ASN A 64 2.58 2.40 -11.81
C ASN A 64 1.22 3.08 -11.58
N THR A 65 0.13 2.32 -11.68
CA THR A 65 -1.22 2.77 -11.33
C THR A 65 -1.86 1.83 -10.32
N TRP A 66 -2.74 2.39 -9.49
CA TRP A 66 -3.42 1.67 -8.42
C TRP A 66 -4.90 2.02 -8.45
N GLU A 67 -5.74 1.00 -8.41
CA GLU A 67 -7.19 1.13 -8.33
C GLU A 67 -7.72 0.49 -7.04
N THR A 68 -8.85 0.97 -6.53
CA THR A 68 -9.45 0.36 -5.35
C THR A 68 -10.08 -0.97 -5.74
N PHE A 69 -9.61 -2.04 -5.10
CA PHE A 69 -10.02 -3.41 -5.39
C PHE A 69 -11.00 -3.94 -4.36
N ALA A 70 -10.80 -3.59 -3.08
CA ALA A 70 -11.75 -3.84 -2.00
C ALA A 70 -11.66 -2.75 -0.93
N ASN A 71 -12.72 -2.60 -0.14
CA ASN A 71 -12.74 -1.71 1.01
C ASN A 71 -13.23 -2.49 2.23
N LEU A 72 -12.36 -2.62 3.22
CA LEU A 72 -12.61 -3.35 4.46
C LEU A 72 -13.14 -2.41 5.57
N GLY A 73 -13.27 -1.11 5.31
CA GLY A 73 -13.73 -0.08 6.24
C GLY A 73 -12.59 0.77 6.79
N GLU A 74 -12.83 2.07 6.99
CA GLU A 74 -11.79 3.05 7.34
C GLU A 74 -11.11 2.79 8.70
N GLN A 75 -11.79 2.05 9.59
CA GLN A 75 -11.29 1.65 10.90
C GLN A 75 -10.34 0.44 10.87
N HIS A 76 -10.11 -0.17 9.72
CA HIS A 76 -9.40 -1.43 9.59
C HIS A 76 -8.07 -1.29 8.85
N ALA A 77 -7.03 -0.76 9.50
CA ALA A 77 -5.72 -0.61 8.88
C ALA A 77 -5.17 -1.96 8.41
N VAL A 78 -4.78 -2.08 7.15
CA VAL A 78 -4.12 -3.29 6.66
C VAL A 78 -2.66 -3.24 7.08
N LEU A 79 -2.25 -4.14 7.97
CA LEU A 79 -0.93 -4.14 8.60
C LEU A 79 0.06 -5.05 7.85
N GLN A 80 -0.43 -6.16 7.31
CA GLN A 80 0.42 -7.17 6.68
C GLN A 80 -0.37 -8.02 5.69
N PHE A 81 0.31 -8.50 4.64
CA PHE A 81 -0.16 -9.62 3.83
C PHE A 81 0.75 -10.84 3.98
N THR A 82 0.17 -12.02 3.81
CA THR A 82 0.89 -13.26 3.55
C THR A 82 0.12 -14.11 2.54
N GLN A 83 0.80 -15.04 1.88
CA GLN A 83 0.19 -15.95 0.91
C GLN A 83 0.49 -17.39 1.30
N LYS A 84 -0.55 -18.22 1.27
CA LYS A 84 -0.46 -19.66 1.55
C LYS A 84 -1.59 -20.39 0.82
N ASP A 85 -1.29 -21.57 0.25
CA ASP A 85 -2.28 -22.45 -0.40
C ASP A 85 -3.18 -21.71 -1.41
N GLU A 86 -2.56 -20.93 -2.31
CA GLU A 86 -3.23 -20.10 -3.33
C GLU A 86 -4.19 -19.03 -2.77
N LYS A 87 -4.18 -18.79 -1.45
CA LYS A 87 -4.96 -17.75 -0.79
C LYS A 87 -4.06 -16.65 -0.29
N ILE A 88 -4.61 -15.45 -0.29
CA ILE A 88 -4.01 -14.30 0.38
C ILE A 88 -4.65 -14.15 1.76
N TYR A 89 -3.84 -13.76 2.71
CA TYR A 89 -4.24 -13.44 4.07
C TYR A 89 -3.81 -12.01 4.37
N ALA A 90 -4.68 -11.25 5.02
CA ALA A 90 -4.42 -9.89 5.44
C ALA A 90 -4.58 -9.81 6.97
N ASN A 91 -3.57 -9.28 7.67
CA ASN A 91 -3.73 -8.87 9.05
C ASN A 91 -4.26 -7.44 9.07
N LEU A 92 -5.40 -7.23 9.74
CA LEU A 92 -6.04 -5.93 9.89
C LEU A 92 -5.97 -5.50 11.35
N GLY A 93 -5.59 -4.25 11.59
CA GLY A 93 -5.72 -3.59 12.89
C GLY A 93 -7.07 -2.88 13.03
N ALA A 94 -7.71 -3.05 14.17
CA ALA A 94 -8.95 -2.39 14.59
C ALA A 94 -8.81 -1.86 16.03
N GLY A 95 -8.42 -0.59 16.17
CA GLY A 95 -8.09 -0.02 17.47
C GLY A 95 -6.87 -0.73 18.09
N ILE A 96 -7.06 -1.38 19.24
CA ILE A 96 -6.00 -2.13 19.95
C ILE A 96 -5.94 -3.62 19.55
N HIS A 97 -6.86 -4.07 18.70
CA HIS A 97 -6.95 -5.47 18.29
C HIS A 97 -6.46 -5.62 16.86
N ASP A 98 -5.99 -6.81 16.52
CA ASP A 98 -5.76 -7.22 15.15
C ASP A 98 -6.45 -8.56 14.86
N PHE A 99 -6.73 -8.82 13.58
CA PHE A 99 -7.34 -10.06 13.14
C PHE A 99 -6.99 -10.38 11.70
N TRP A 100 -7.05 -11.67 11.36
CA TRP A 100 -6.75 -12.15 10.02
C TRP A 100 -8.01 -12.32 9.20
N LEU A 101 -7.97 -11.82 7.98
CA LEU A 101 -8.89 -12.18 6.92
C LEU A 101 -8.16 -13.05 5.89
N LYS A 102 -8.90 -13.96 5.25
CA LYS A 102 -8.45 -14.76 4.11
C LYS A 102 -9.28 -14.46 2.87
N SER A 103 -8.66 -14.55 1.71
CA SER A 103 -9.32 -14.41 0.41
C SER A 103 -8.70 -15.33 -0.63
N ALA A 104 -9.53 -15.83 -1.54
CA ALA A 104 -9.08 -16.58 -2.71
C ALA A 104 -8.91 -15.68 -3.95
N ASP A 105 -9.48 -14.48 -3.94
CA ASP A 105 -9.55 -13.58 -5.10
C ASP A 105 -9.10 -12.14 -4.78
N ALA A 106 -8.70 -11.86 -3.53
CA ALA A 106 -8.40 -10.55 -2.97
C ALA A 106 -9.55 -9.52 -3.01
N GLN A 107 -10.76 -9.90 -3.46
CA GLN A 107 -11.97 -9.06 -3.47
C GLN A 107 -12.89 -9.40 -2.30
N LYS A 108 -13.09 -10.69 -2.05
CA LYS A 108 -13.98 -11.20 -1.00
C LYS A 108 -13.15 -11.76 0.14
N TRP A 109 -13.40 -11.23 1.34
CA TRP A 109 -12.59 -11.52 2.51
C TRP A 109 -13.44 -12.14 3.61
N PHE A 110 -12.89 -13.16 4.26
CA PHE A 110 -13.55 -13.91 5.33
C PHE A 110 -12.66 -13.96 6.55
N ALA A 111 -13.23 -13.81 7.74
CA ALA A 111 -12.50 -14.06 8.98
C ALA A 111 -11.93 -15.48 8.97
N VAL A 112 -10.73 -15.63 9.53
CA VAL A 112 -10.05 -16.93 9.63
C VAL A 112 -10.72 -17.80 10.69
#